data_AF-A0A7S4JQX6-F1
#
_entry.id   AF-A0A7S4JQX6-F1
#
_cell.length_a   1.000
_cell.length_b   1.000
_cell.length_c   1.000
_cell.angle_alpha   90.00
_cell.angle_beta   90.00
_cell.angle_gamma   90.00
#
_symmetry.space_group_name_H-M   'P 1'
#
loop_
_entity.id
_entity.type
_entity.pdbx_description
1 polymer ?
#
loop_
_entity_poly.entity_id
_entity_poly.type
_entity_poly.pdbx_seq_one_letter_code
_entity_poly.pdbx_strand_id
1 'polypeptide(L)'
;MSPHDNSADDSRANIPERPSLRRPKSTAEAKGDAKRAALNQRLSVSFNSGGDAVKPSGFLGKCGKNRSFKPAVPTSEEELAEVEERCGQGSWQLKTLKFINSGPIQKLLISLLLCDVIILFIELYLDASYPSCNTVARDAISCCPANCQDDHNTTSGDKYNDGHRLLGGGGYGYCADSLEETHNRAACDDHKYEGVHKAHNILFGATIAILATFLIEILTLVVTLGVKLFFSRFLYVLDFFVISSSLAL
;
A
#
# COMPACT_ATOMS: atom_id res chain seq x y z
N MET A 1 54.43 -1.70 -55.98
CA MET A 1 53.41 -1.55 -57.02
C MET A 1 52.66 -2.88 -57.13
N SER A 2 51.59 -3.02 -56.35
CA SER A 2 50.51 -4.01 -56.47
C SER A 2 49.34 -3.45 -55.67
N PRO A 3 48.16 -3.20 -56.28
CA PRO A 3 46.98 -2.72 -55.59
C PRO A 3 46.12 -3.89 -55.12
N HIS A 4 45.61 -3.82 -53.89
CA HIS A 4 44.54 -4.68 -53.42
C HIS A 4 43.31 -3.80 -53.16
N ASP A 5 42.48 -3.69 -54.19
CA ASP A 5 41.05 -3.41 -54.06
C ASP A 5 40.34 -4.69 -53.62
N ASN A 6 39.31 -4.55 -52.78
CA ASN A 6 38.10 -5.40 -52.71
C ASN A 6 37.19 -4.78 -51.63
N SER A 7 36.25 -3.92 -52.04
CA SER A 7 34.88 -4.25 -52.46
C SER A 7 33.95 -4.41 -51.27
N ALA A 8 33.21 -3.33 -51.00
CA ALA A 8 32.11 -3.25 -50.05
C ALA A 8 30.84 -3.81 -50.73
N ASP A 9 30.29 -4.89 -50.19
CA ASP A 9 28.96 -5.38 -50.56
C ASP A 9 27.91 -4.85 -49.58
N ASP A 10 27.12 -3.89 -50.06
CA ASP A 10 25.97 -3.28 -49.41
C ASP A 10 24.73 -4.16 -49.68
N SER A 11 24.53 -5.19 -48.85
CA SER A 11 23.34 -6.04 -48.88
C SER A 11 22.31 -5.59 -47.85
N ARG A 12 21.54 -4.56 -48.20
CA ARG A 12 20.43 -4.04 -47.41
C ARG A 12 19.18 -4.92 -47.62
N ALA A 13 19.08 -6.00 -46.85
CA ALA A 13 17.92 -6.88 -46.85
C ALA A 13 16.69 -6.18 -46.24
N ASN A 14 15.58 -6.23 -46.96
CA ASN A 14 14.27 -5.69 -46.62
C ASN A 14 13.64 -6.55 -45.51
N ILE A 15 13.58 -6.03 -44.27
CA ILE A 15 12.99 -6.74 -43.12
C ILE A 15 11.47 -6.51 -43.11
N PRO A 16 10.64 -7.57 -43.18
CA PRO A 16 9.19 -7.43 -43.11
C PRO A 16 8.74 -7.02 -41.70
N GLU A 17 7.91 -5.98 -41.61
CA GLU A 17 7.28 -5.55 -40.36
C GLU A 17 6.47 -6.69 -39.75
N ARG A 18 6.86 -7.14 -38.56
CA ARG A 18 6.11 -8.14 -37.81
C ARG A 18 4.85 -7.53 -37.17
N PRO A 19 3.73 -8.26 -37.17
CA PRO A 19 2.49 -7.82 -36.55
C PRO A 19 2.65 -7.66 -35.03
N SER A 20 2.19 -6.51 -34.52
CA SER A 20 2.20 -6.13 -33.11
C SER A 20 1.44 -7.16 -32.26
N LEU A 21 2.17 -8.02 -31.56
CA LEU A 21 1.62 -8.93 -30.57
C LEU A 21 1.16 -8.12 -29.36
N ARG A 22 -0.16 -8.01 -29.18
CA ARG A 22 -0.75 -7.49 -27.94
C ARG A 22 -0.31 -8.38 -26.78
N ARG A 23 0.49 -7.82 -25.86
CA ARG A 23 0.86 -8.46 -24.59
C ARG A 23 -0.41 -8.91 -23.85
N PRO A 24 -0.49 -10.18 -23.40
CA PRO A 24 -1.48 -10.57 -22.42
C PRO A 24 -1.17 -9.83 -21.11
N LYS A 25 -2.17 -9.13 -20.60
CA LYS A 25 -2.16 -8.47 -19.30
C LYS A 25 -1.86 -9.51 -18.22
N SER A 26 -0.73 -9.38 -17.53
CA SER A 26 -0.35 -10.32 -16.48
C SER A 26 -1.25 -10.14 -15.26
N THR A 27 -1.65 -11.25 -14.66
CA THR A 27 -2.51 -11.34 -13.47
C THR A 27 -1.93 -10.68 -12.21
N ALA A 28 -0.71 -10.13 -12.26
CA ALA A 28 -0.11 -9.35 -11.19
C ALA A 28 -0.70 -7.92 -11.08
N GLU A 29 -1.22 -7.34 -12.17
CA GLU A 29 -1.95 -6.05 -12.10
C GLU A 29 -3.29 -6.18 -11.33
N ALA A 30 -3.89 -7.39 -11.27
CA ALA A 30 -5.17 -7.60 -10.61
C ALA A 30 -5.12 -7.46 -9.08
N LYS A 31 -3.95 -7.64 -8.43
CA LYS A 31 -3.81 -7.44 -6.98
C LYS A 31 -3.58 -5.97 -6.60
N GLY A 32 -2.94 -5.18 -7.47
CA GLY A 32 -2.79 -3.73 -7.27
C GLY A 32 -4.12 -2.97 -7.50
N ASP A 33 -4.92 -3.42 -8.45
CA ASP A 33 -6.21 -2.80 -8.77
C ASP A 33 -7.28 -3.01 -7.68
N ALA A 34 -7.22 -4.11 -6.93
CA ALA A 34 -8.09 -4.34 -5.77
C ALA A 34 -7.81 -3.34 -4.62
N LYS A 35 -6.54 -2.96 -4.40
CA LYS A 35 -6.14 -1.96 -3.38
C LYS A 35 -6.54 -0.54 -3.79
N ARG A 36 -6.59 -0.23 -5.10
CA ARG A 36 -7.04 1.06 -5.67
C ARG A 36 -8.55 1.26 -5.64
N ALA A 37 -9.36 0.21 -5.78
CA ALA A 37 -10.83 0.32 -5.71
C ALA A 37 -11.33 0.68 -4.30
N ALA A 38 -10.64 0.22 -3.25
CA ALA A 38 -10.96 0.54 -1.86
C ALA A 38 -10.61 1.98 -1.47
N LEU A 39 -9.59 2.58 -2.09
CA LEU A 39 -9.12 3.93 -1.74
C LEU A 39 -10.05 5.05 -2.27
N ASN A 40 -10.67 4.86 -3.45
CA ASN A 40 -11.58 5.85 -4.04
C ASN A 40 -12.93 5.97 -3.31
N GLN A 41 -13.34 4.95 -2.55
CA GLN A 41 -14.54 5.03 -1.72
C GLN A 41 -14.33 5.86 -0.44
N ARG A 42 -13.09 5.96 0.05
CA ARG A 42 -12.76 6.61 1.33
C ARG A 42 -12.69 8.14 1.25
N LEU A 43 -12.46 8.72 0.07
CA LEU A 43 -12.28 10.17 -0.14
C LEU A 43 -13.58 10.96 -0.38
N SER A 44 -14.72 10.30 -0.64
CA SER A 44 -15.97 11.00 -1.00
C SER A 44 -16.92 11.30 0.17
N VAL A 45 -16.63 10.81 1.38
CA VAL A 45 -17.61 10.83 2.50
C VAL A 45 -17.31 11.91 3.56
N SER A 46 -16.11 12.47 3.63
CA SER A 46 -15.74 13.46 4.64
C SER A 46 -15.45 14.81 3.99
N PHE A 47 -16.44 15.71 3.92
CA PHE A 47 -16.27 17.16 4.11
C PHE A 47 -17.60 17.84 3.73
N ASN A 48 -18.54 17.89 4.68
CA ASN A 48 -19.54 18.96 4.81
C ASN A 48 -20.43 18.65 6.02
N SER A 49 -20.21 19.33 7.14
CA SER A 49 -21.33 19.94 7.87
C SER A 49 -20.79 20.83 8.98
N GLY A 50 -21.02 22.14 8.79
CA GLY A 50 -20.86 23.16 9.81
C GLY A 50 -21.83 22.97 10.96
N GLY A 51 -21.47 23.57 12.09
CA GLY A 51 -22.20 23.50 13.34
C GLY A 51 -23.43 24.39 13.36
N ASP A 52 -24.42 23.93 14.11
CA ASP A 52 -25.47 24.76 14.68
C ASP A 52 -25.73 24.29 16.12
N ALA A 53 -25.77 25.28 17.02
CA ALA A 53 -25.98 25.09 18.45
C ALA A 53 -27.46 24.78 18.74
N VAL A 54 -27.74 23.62 19.34
CA VAL A 54 -29.10 23.22 19.74
C VAL A 54 -29.27 23.33 21.25
N LYS A 55 -30.36 24.00 21.66
CA LYS A 55 -30.78 24.18 23.07
C LYS A 55 -31.46 22.91 23.63
N PRO A 56 -31.22 22.53 24.89
CA PRO A 56 -31.89 21.39 25.50
C PRO A 56 -33.32 21.76 25.95
N SER A 57 -34.30 20.96 25.52
CA SER A 57 -35.67 20.97 26.05
C SER A 57 -35.98 19.59 26.60
N GLY A 58 -36.22 19.50 27.91
CA GLY A 58 -36.51 18.23 28.59
C GLY A 58 -37.90 17.69 28.24
N PHE A 59 -37.98 16.38 27.97
CA PHE A 59 -39.25 15.65 27.97
C PHE A 59 -39.05 14.14 28.16
N LEU A 60 -39.61 13.61 29.25
CA LEU A 60 -39.72 12.19 29.57
C LEU A 60 -40.90 11.58 28.79
N GLY A 61 -40.64 10.64 27.87
CA GLY A 61 -41.71 10.03 27.08
C GLY A 61 -41.33 8.77 26.32
N LYS A 62 -41.84 7.63 26.81
CA LYS A 62 -42.09 6.32 26.17
C LYS A 62 -41.44 6.05 24.80
N CYS A 63 -40.48 5.12 24.82
CA CYS A 63 -39.76 4.61 23.66
C CYS A 63 -40.67 3.72 22.79
N GLY A 64 -41.16 4.28 21.69
CA GLY A 64 -41.99 3.58 20.71
C GLY A 64 -42.29 4.47 19.52
N LYS A 65 -41.26 4.79 18.71
CA LYS A 65 -41.43 5.49 17.44
C LYS A 65 -40.44 4.98 16.41
N ASN A 66 -40.99 4.59 15.26
CA ASN A 66 -40.29 4.25 14.02
C ASN A 66 -39.31 5.38 13.67
N ARG A 67 -38.02 5.15 13.87
CA ARG A 67 -36.97 6.10 13.51
C ARG A 67 -36.69 5.96 12.02
N SER A 68 -37.09 6.97 11.26
CA SER A 68 -36.57 7.20 9.92
C SER A 68 -35.04 7.28 10.01
N PHE A 69 -34.34 6.33 9.38
CA PHE A 69 -32.89 6.34 9.25
C PHE A 69 -32.49 7.57 8.45
N LYS A 70 -32.17 8.67 9.14
CA LYS A 70 -31.35 9.71 8.55
C LYS A 70 -29.91 9.26 8.74
N PRO A 71 -29.12 9.07 7.67
CA PRO A 71 -27.68 8.89 7.79
C PRO A 71 -27.05 10.24 8.15
N ALA A 72 -27.43 10.80 9.29
CA ALA A 72 -26.67 11.83 9.95
C ALA A 72 -25.65 11.11 10.81
N VAL A 73 -24.37 11.46 10.66
CA VAL A 73 -23.32 11.04 11.58
C VAL A 73 -23.82 11.40 12.98
N PRO A 74 -24.07 10.42 13.87
CA PRO A 74 -24.62 10.70 15.18
C PRO A 74 -23.73 11.73 15.86
N THR A 75 -24.27 12.92 16.07
CA THR A 75 -23.59 13.95 16.83
C THR A 75 -23.38 13.41 18.23
N SER A 76 -22.16 13.49 18.73
CA SER A 76 -21.70 12.88 19.97
C SER A 76 -22.58 13.13 21.20
N GLU A 77 -23.40 14.18 21.19
CA GLU A 77 -24.33 14.51 22.27
C GLU A 77 -25.45 13.48 22.44
N GLU A 78 -26.00 12.93 21.35
CA GLU A 78 -27.06 11.91 21.43
C GLU A 78 -26.52 10.60 22.04
N GLU A 79 -25.31 10.20 21.62
CA GLU A 79 -24.65 9.00 22.15
C GLU A 79 -24.25 9.17 23.61
N LEU A 80 -23.78 10.37 23.99
CA LEU A 80 -23.49 10.71 25.38
C LEU A 80 -24.74 10.65 26.26
N ALA A 81 -25.89 11.17 25.79
CA ALA A 81 -27.13 11.14 26.53
C ALA A 81 -27.65 9.70 26.74
N GLU A 82 -27.58 8.86 25.71
CA GLU A 82 -28.00 7.45 25.80
C GLU A 82 -27.10 6.63 26.76
N VAL A 83 -25.79 6.89 26.75
CA VAL A 83 -24.85 6.24 27.69
C VAL A 83 -25.03 6.77 29.11
N GLU A 84 -25.29 8.07 29.29
CA GLU A 84 -25.56 8.66 30.60
C GLU A 84 -26.83 8.08 31.23
N GLU A 85 -27.90 7.89 30.45
CA GLU A 85 -29.14 7.25 30.92
C GLU A 85 -28.89 5.78 31.32
N ARG A 86 -28.03 5.06 30.59
CA ARG A 86 -27.81 3.63 30.81
C ARG A 86 -26.83 3.31 31.93
N CYS A 87 -25.74 4.06 32.03
CA CYS A 87 -24.61 3.74 32.90
C CYS A 87 -24.55 4.60 34.17
N GLY A 88 -25.44 5.59 34.30
CA GLY A 88 -25.51 6.50 35.43
C GLY A 88 -24.40 7.57 35.42
N GLN A 89 -24.65 8.66 36.14
CA GLN A 89 -23.70 9.76 36.26
C GLN A 89 -22.42 9.32 36.99
N GLY A 90 -21.28 9.53 36.34
CA GLY A 90 -19.96 9.28 36.93
C GLY A 90 -19.32 7.93 36.58
N SER A 91 -19.96 7.11 35.74
CA SER A 91 -19.34 5.88 35.22
C SER A 91 -18.03 6.17 34.48
N TRP A 92 -17.06 5.25 34.60
CA TRP A 92 -15.78 5.36 33.90
C TRP A 92 -15.97 5.36 32.37
N GLN A 93 -17.00 4.67 31.87
CA GLN A 93 -17.36 4.64 30.45
C GLN A 93 -17.68 6.04 29.92
N LEU A 94 -18.46 6.82 30.68
CA LEU A 94 -18.78 8.21 30.31
C LEU A 94 -17.52 9.09 30.30
N LYS A 95 -16.58 8.87 31.24
CA LYS A 95 -15.30 9.61 31.27
C LYS A 95 -14.44 9.27 30.06
N THR A 96 -14.30 7.99 29.72
CA THR A 96 -13.55 7.54 28.55
C THR A 96 -14.18 8.05 27.25
N LEU A 97 -15.50 7.98 27.13
CA LEU A 97 -16.21 8.49 25.94
C LEU A 97 -16.02 10.01 25.79
N LYS A 98 -16.12 10.78 26.89
CA LYS A 98 -15.81 12.22 26.90
C LYS A 98 -14.36 12.52 26.55
N PHE A 99 -13.43 11.66 26.95
CA PHE A 99 -12.02 11.80 26.64
C PHE A 99 -11.75 11.56 25.15
N ILE A 100 -12.23 10.45 24.59
CA ILE A 100 -12.08 10.14 23.16
C ILE A 100 -12.71 11.24 22.30
N ASN A 101 -13.90 11.70 22.68
CA ASN A 101 -14.61 12.76 21.98
C ASN A 101 -14.12 14.18 22.34
N SER A 102 -12.97 14.32 22.99
CA SER A 102 -12.40 15.63 23.23
C SER A 102 -11.87 16.21 21.93
N GLY A 103 -12.15 17.49 21.68
CA GLY A 103 -11.72 18.19 20.46
C GLY A 103 -10.22 18.05 20.13
N PRO A 104 -9.29 18.08 21.11
CA PRO A 104 -7.87 17.84 20.84
C PRO A 104 -7.58 16.42 20.34
N ILE A 105 -8.20 15.40 20.95
CA ILE A 105 -7.98 14.00 20.57
C ILE A 105 -8.59 13.73 19.20
N GLN A 106 -9.79 14.24 18.93
CA GLN A 106 -10.40 14.12 17.60
C GLN A 106 -9.51 14.75 16.50
N LYS A 107 -8.94 15.93 16.75
CA LYS A 107 -7.99 16.55 15.80
C LYS A 107 -6.73 15.71 15.62
N LEU A 108 -6.19 15.14 16.70
CA LEU A 108 -5.03 14.27 16.66
C LEU A 108 -5.32 13.02 15.82
N LEU A 109 -6.44 12.35 16.05
CA LEU A 109 -6.84 11.14 15.33
C LEU A 109 -7.08 11.41 13.84
N ILE A 110 -7.77 12.50 13.52
CA ILE A 110 -7.93 12.94 12.12
C ILE A 110 -6.57 13.22 11.48
N SER A 111 -5.67 13.88 12.21
CA SER A 111 -4.31 14.14 11.73
C SER A 111 -3.50 12.85 11.53
N LEU A 112 -3.61 11.87 12.42
CA LEU A 112 -2.96 10.57 12.27
C LEU A 112 -3.50 9.82 11.07
N LEU A 113 -4.81 9.89 10.80
CA LEU A 113 -5.43 9.24 9.66
C LEU A 113 -4.94 9.85 8.34
N LEU A 114 -4.83 11.18 8.28
CA LEU A 114 -4.24 11.85 7.12
C LEU A 114 -2.76 11.52 6.95
N CYS A 115 -2.01 11.45 8.06
CA CYS A 115 -0.59 11.07 8.06
C CYS A 115 -0.41 9.64 7.53
N ASP A 116 -1.24 8.69 7.97
CA ASP A 116 -1.24 7.29 7.52
C ASP A 116 -1.45 7.18 6.01
N VAL A 117 -2.45 7.89 5.47
CA VAL A 117 -2.69 7.92 4.02
C VAL A 117 -1.48 8.47 3.25
N ILE A 118 -0.81 9.51 3.78
CA ILE A 118 0.40 10.06 3.17
C ILE A 118 1.56 9.06 3.23
N ILE A 119 1.77 8.41 4.38
CA ILE A 119 2.80 7.38 4.56
C ILE A 119 2.59 6.23 3.57
N LEU A 120 1.35 5.77 3.40
CA LEU A 120 0.98 4.72 2.44
C LEU A 120 1.33 5.14 1.00
N PHE A 121 1.05 6.38 0.61
CA PHE A 121 1.46 6.86 -0.72
C PHE A 121 2.98 6.88 -0.90
N ILE A 122 3.73 7.27 0.14
CA ILE A 122 5.20 7.26 0.11
C ILE A 122 5.72 5.83 0.01
N GLU A 123 5.17 4.89 0.78
CA GLU A 123 5.53 3.47 0.73
C GLU A 123 5.28 2.89 -0.67
N LEU A 124 4.09 3.10 -1.24
CA LEU A 124 3.77 2.65 -2.61
C LEU A 124 4.71 3.26 -3.65
N TYR A 125 5.10 4.52 -3.48
CA TYR A 125 6.04 5.17 -4.38
C TYR A 125 7.44 4.58 -4.27
N LEU A 126 7.90 4.28 -3.04
CA LEU A 126 9.20 3.64 -2.80
C LEU A 126 9.22 2.22 -3.36
N ASP A 127 8.15 1.44 -3.17
CA ASP A 127 8.03 0.09 -3.73
C ASP A 127 8.04 0.07 -5.26
N ALA A 128 7.39 1.06 -5.89
CA ALA A 128 7.37 1.20 -7.34
C ALA A 128 8.75 1.64 -7.89
N SER A 129 9.46 2.49 -7.16
CA SER A 129 10.74 3.06 -7.61
C SER A 129 11.94 2.15 -7.31
N TYR A 130 11.88 1.41 -6.21
CA TYR A 130 12.96 0.59 -5.66
C TYR A 130 12.41 -0.80 -5.26
N PRO A 131 12.00 -1.63 -6.23
CA PRO A 131 11.41 -2.93 -5.94
C PRO A 131 12.41 -3.81 -5.17
N SER A 132 11.90 -4.60 -4.23
CA SER A 132 12.71 -5.55 -3.48
C SER A 132 13.37 -6.57 -4.42
N CYS A 133 14.60 -6.95 -4.09
CA CYS A 133 15.39 -7.88 -4.90
C CYS A 133 14.67 -9.21 -5.15
N ASN A 134 13.90 -9.68 -4.17
CA ASN A 134 13.07 -10.88 -4.29
C ASN A 134 12.00 -10.75 -5.37
N THR A 135 11.36 -9.58 -5.49
CA THR A 135 10.36 -9.31 -6.53
C THR A 135 11.02 -9.31 -7.91
N VAL A 136 12.18 -8.66 -8.02
CA VAL A 136 12.96 -8.64 -9.27
C VAL A 136 13.44 -10.04 -9.63
N ALA A 137 14.01 -10.80 -8.70
CA ALA A 137 14.53 -12.14 -8.96
C ALA A 137 13.44 -13.18 -9.31
N ARG A 138 12.20 -12.97 -8.85
CA ARG A 138 11.06 -13.83 -9.15
C ARG A 138 10.40 -13.46 -10.49
N ASP A 139 10.24 -12.17 -10.75
CA ASP A 139 9.40 -11.70 -11.86
C ASP A 139 10.21 -11.23 -13.08
N ALA A 140 11.52 -11.03 -12.96
CA ALA A 140 12.39 -10.68 -14.08
C ALA A 140 12.96 -11.92 -14.76
N ILE A 141 12.83 -11.96 -16.09
CA ILE A 141 13.49 -12.93 -16.96
C ILE A 141 14.74 -12.25 -17.51
N SER A 142 15.93 -12.78 -17.21
CA SER A 142 17.16 -12.27 -17.81
C SER A 142 17.33 -12.89 -19.20
N CYS A 143 17.39 -12.05 -20.24
CA CYS A 143 17.60 -12.49 -21.63
C CYS A 143 19.07 -12.84 -21.93
N CYS A 144 19.99 -12.58 -21.00
CA CYS A 144 21.41 -12.84 -21.20
C CYS A 144 21.87 -14.02 -20.32
N PRO A 145 22.67 -14.95 -20.86
CA PRO A 145 23.27 -16.01 -20.08
C PRO A 145 24.16 -15.44 -18.98
N ALA A 146 24.09 -16.04 -17.78
CA ALA A 146 25.01 -15.69 -16.68
C ALA A 146 26.48 -15.91 -17.09
N ASN A 147 26.70 -16.85 -18.02
CA ASN A 147 27.96 -17.09 -18.70
C ASN A 147 28.03 -16.28 -20.01
N CYS A 148 28.25 -14.97 -19.92
CA CYS A 148 29.06 -14.34 -20.97
C CYS A 148 30.50 -14.61 -20.58
N GLN A 149 30.94 -15.82 -20.94
CA GLN A 149 32.33 -16.19 -20.87
C GLN A 149 33.03 -15.27 -21.86
N ASP A 150 33.69 -14.25 -21.34
CA ASP A 150 34.61 -13.46 -22.14
C ASP A 150 35.67 -14.45 -22.64
N ASP A 151 35.55 -14.89 -23.90
CA ASP A 151 36.56 -15.68 -24.62
C ASP A 151 37.85 -14.88 -24.86
N HIS A 152 38.21 -13.98 -23.93
CA HIS A 152 39.57 -13.50 -23.80
C HIS A 152 40.37 -14.64 -23.18
N ASN A 153 40.89 -15.46 -24.08
CA ASN A 153 41.95 -16.45 -23.94
C ASN A 153 43.03 -16.00 -22.95
N THR A 154 42.77 -16.16 -21.65
CA THR A 154 43.72 -15.91 -20.58
C THR A 154 43.95 -17.24 -19.91
N THR A 155 44.85 -17.99 -20.53
CA THR A 155 45.49 -19.17 -19.97
C THR A 155 46.15 -18.78 -18.65
N SER A 156 45.50 -19.03 -17.52
CA SER A 156 46.12 -19.47 -16.26
C SER A 156 45.05 -19.60 -15.19
N GLY A 157 44.91 -20.83 -14.70
CA GLY A 157 43.80 -21.24 -13.85
C GLY A 157 43.85 -20.59 -12.48
N ASP A 158 42.67 -20.18 -12.03
CA ASP A 158 42.30 -20.26 -10.62
C ASP A 158 40.80 -20.56 -10.54
N LYS A 159 40.50 -21.73 -9.95
CA LYS A 159 39.15 -22.19 -9.64
C LYS A 159 38.66 -21.39 -8.45
N TYR A 160 37.67 -20.53 -8.64
CA TYR A 160 36.67 -20.05 -7.68
C TYR A 160 36.23 -18.69 -8.20
N ASN A 161 35.02 -18.58 -8.77
CA ASN A 161 34.24 -17.33 -8.83
C ASN A 161 32.85 -17.64 -9.41
N ASP A 162 31.88 -17.86 -8.52
CA ASP A 162 30.46 -17.72 -8.85
C ASP A 162 30.18 -16.23 -9.15
N GLY A 163 30.48 -15.83 -10.38
CA GLY A 163 30.33 -14.47 -10.87
C GLY A 163 28.86 -14.12 -11.08
N HIS A 164 28.15 -13.72 -10.03
CA HIS A 164 26.84 -13.09 -10.16
C HIS A 164 26.98 -11.77 -10.95
N ARG A 165 26.58 -11.77 -12.22
CA ARG A 165 26.65 -10.58 -13.08
C ARG A 165 25.55 -9.60 -12.70
N LEU A 166 25.95 -8.42 -12.20
CA LEU A 166 25.08 -7.33 -11.77
C LEU A 166 24.44 -6.62 -12.97
N LEU A 167 23.10 -6.59 -13.03
CA LEU A 167 22.30 -5.94 -14.09
C LEU A 167 22.40 -4.39 -14.15
N GLY A 168 23.40 -3.78 -13.51
CA GLY A 168 23.50 -2.32 -13.33
C GLY A 168 24.83 -1.66 -13.71
N GLY A 169 25.81 -2.42 -14.21
CA GLY A 169 27.10 -1.87 -14.63
C GLY A 169 27.06 -1.42 -16.09
N GLY A 170 27.28 -0.13 -16.36
CA GLY A 170 27.22 0.52 -17.69
C GLY A 170 28.32 0.10 -18.67
N GLY A 171 28.40 -1.20 -18.99
CA GLY A 171 29.25 -1.76 -20.04
C GLY A 171 28.41 -2.17 -21.24
N TYR A 172 28.65 -1.54 -22.38
CA TYR A 172 27.89 -1.61 -23.63
C TYR A 172 27.98 -2.99 -24.30
N GLY A 173 27.13 -3.92 -23.89
CA GLY A 173 26.93 -5.19 -24.59
C GLY A 173 25.45 -5.49 -24.65
N TYR A 174 24.74 -4.93 -25.62
CA TYR A 174 23.37 -5.37 -25.91
C TYR A 174 23.45 -6.83 -26.38
N CYS A 175 22.77 -7.75 -25.70
CA CYS A 175 22.61 -9.12 -26.20
C CYS A 175 21.87 -9.04 -27.54
N ALA A 176 22.60 -9.23 -28.64
CA ALA A 176 22.12 -9.02 -30.00
C ALA A 176 21.18 -10.13 -30.49
N ASP A 177 21.10 -11.24 -29.76
CA ASP A 177 20.32 -12.40 -30.16
C ASP A 177 18.91 -12.45 -29.55
N SER A 178 18.01 -12.97 -30.38
CA SER A 178 16.56 -13.00 -30.24
C SER A 178 16.10 -13.57 -28.90
N LEU A 179 15.00 -13.01 -28.36
CA LEU A 179 14.29 -13.35 -27.11
C LEU A 179 13.88 -14.83 -26.99
N GLU A 180 14.82 -15.75 -26.94
CA GLU A 180 14.57 -17.13 -26.53
C GLU A 180 14.52 -17.17 -25.00
N GLU A 181 13.49 -17.82 -24.44
CA GLU A 181 13.35 -17.98 -22.99
C GLU A 181 14.53 -18.81 -22.46
N THR A 182 15.55 -18.14 -21.95
CA THR A 182 16.67 -18.82 -21.29
C THR A 182 16.36 -19.06 -19.81
N HIS A 183 16.81 -20.19 -19.26
CA HIS A 183 16.64 -20.57 -17.85
C HIS A 183 17.52 -19.76 -16.87
N ASN A 184 17.99 -18.58 -17.26
CA ASN A 184 18.89 -17.79 -16.44
C ASN A 184 18.11 -17.00 -15.38
N ARG A 185 18.56 -17.09 -14.13
CA ARG A 185 17.92 -16.42 -12.99
C ARG A 185 18.44 -14.98 -12.91
N ALA A 186 17.52 -14.01 -12.85
CA ALA A 186 17.90 -12.62 -12.62
C ALA A 186 18.59 -12.48 -11.25
N ALA A 187 19.73 -11.80 -11.23
CA ALA A 187 20.45 -11.42 -10.01
C ALA A 187 20.26 -9.92 -9.76
N CYS A 188 20.13 -9.53 -8.50
CA CYS A 188 20.09 -8.12 -8.12
C CYS A 188 21.05 -7.86 -6.95
N ASP A 189 21.46 -6.60 -6.82
CA ASP A 189 22.37 -6.12 -5.80
C ASP A 189 21.60 -5.64 -4.58
N ASP A 190 21.61 -6.42 -3.50
CA ASP A 190 20.95 -6.06 -2.24
C ASP A 190 21.58 -4.81 -1.57
N HIS A 191 22.82 -4.46 -1.92
CA HIS A 191 23.53 -3.35 -1.27
C HIS A 191 23.35 -1.99 -1.96
N LYS A 192 22.73 -1.96 -3.14
CA LYS A 192 22.66 -0.73 -3.94
C LYS A 192 21.85 0.40 -3.28
N TYR A 193 20.82 0.06 -2.49
CA TYR A 193 19.90 1.03 -1.89
C TYR A 193 19.64 0.78 -0.40
N GLU A 194 20.70 0.57 0.39
CA GLU A 194 20.59 0.28 1.84
C GLU A 194 19.73 1.31 2.61
N GLY A 195 19.87 2.60 2.28
CA GLY A 195 19.09 3.67 2.91
C GLY A 195 17.58 3.55 2.66
N VAL A 196 17.18 3.16 1.46
CA VAL A 196 15.76 2.99 1.09
C VAL A 196 15.16 1.82 1.86
N HIS A 197 15.88 0.71 1.99
CA HIS A 197 15.42 -0.44 2.77
C HIS A 197 15.23 -0.11 4.25
N LYS A 198 16.14 0.69 4.84
CA LYS A 198 15.98 1.17 6.22
C LYS A 198 14.76 2.08 6.38
N ALA A 199 14.57 3.03 5.45
CA ALA A 199 13.42 3.93 5.48
C ALA A 199 12.09 3.17 5.33
N HIS A 200 12.03 2.19 4.43
CA HIS A 200 10.87 1.33 4.23
C HIS A 200 10.46 0.60 5.52
N ASN A 201 11.42 -0.01 6.23
CA ASN A 201 11.14 -0.71 7.49
C ASN A 201 10.59 0.23 8.58
N ILE A 202 11.07 1.48 8.63
CA ILE A 202 10.59 2.49 9.58
C ILE A 202 9.16 2.93 9.23
N LEU A 203 8.89 3.21 7.95
CA LEU A 203 7.56 3.61 7.47
C LEU A 203 6.53 2.51 7.70
N PHE A 204 6.92 1.26 7.43
CA PHE A 204 6.09 0.09 7.70
C PHE A 204 5.76 -0.05 9.19
N GLY A 205 6.78 0.04 10.06
CA GLY A 205 6.58 0.01 11.51
C GLY A 205 5.70 1.16 12.03
N ALA A 206 5.86 2.36 11.48
CA ALA A 206 5.01 3.51 11.81
C ALA A 206 3.54 3.28 11.42
N THR A 207 3.30 2.73 10.23
CA THR A 207 1.95 2.39 9.73
C THR A 207 1.27 1.37 10.67
N ILE A 208 1.98 0.30 11.04
CA ILE A 208 1.47 -0.69 12.01
C ILE A 208 1.12 -0.03 13.35
N ALA A 209 1.99 0.86 13.87
CA ALA A 209 1.74 1.54 15.13
C ALA A 209 0.50 2.45 15.08
N ILE A 210 0.28 3.14 13.95
CA ILE A 210 -0.91 3.99 13.74
C ILE A 210 -2.17 3.12 13.65
N LEU A 211 -2.15 2.06 12.84
CA LEU A 211 -3.27 1.11 12.73
C LEU A 211 -3.62 0.46 14.06
N ALA A 212 -2.61 0.05 14.85
CA ALA A 212 -2.80 -0.51 16.19
C ALA A 212 -3.45 0.51 17.13
N THR A 213 -3.06 1.79 17.04
CA THR A 213 -3.65 2.87 17.84
C THR A 213 -5.14 3.04 17.52
N PHE A 214 -5.50 3.08 16.23
CA PHE A 214 -6.91 3.14 15.82
C PHE A 214 -7.70 1.89 16.20
N LEU A 215 -7.08 0.71 16.13
CA LEU A 215 -7.74 -0.52 16.58
C LEU A 215 -8.04 -0.46 18.08
N ILE A 216 -7.11 0.02 18.90
CA ILE A 216 -7.32 0.22 20.34
C ILE A 216 -8.44 1.22 20.61
N GLU A 217 -8.51 2.31 19.84
CA GLU A 217 -9.57 3.30 19.95
C GLU A 217 -10.95 2.67 19.65
N ILE A 218 -11.08 1.97 18.52
CA ILE A 218 -12.34 1.31 18.14
C ILE A 218 -12.71 0.24 19.18
N LEU A 219 -11.76 -0.56 19.67
CA LEU A 219 -12.01 -1.53 20.74
C LEU A 219 -12.50 -0.83 22.02
N THR A 220 -11.95 0.34 22.34
CA THR A 220 -12.41 1.14 23.48
C THR A 220 -13.84 1.65 23.25
N LEU A 221 -14.20 2.02 22.03
CA LEU A 221 -15.59 2.36 21.67
C LEU A 221 -16.53 1.15 21.78
N VAL A 222 -16.12 -0.04 21.33
CA VAL A 222 -16.91 -1.28 21.49
C VAL A 222 -17.18 -1.55 22.97
N VAL A 223 -16.17 -1.40 23.82
CA VAL A 223 -16.29 -1.65 25.27
C VAL A 223 -17.15 -0.58 25.97
N THR A 224 -17.06 0.69 25.55
CA THR A 224 -17.77 1.80 26.20
C THR A 224 -19.23 1.91 25.75
N LEU A 225 -19.54 1.78 24.46
CA LEU A 225 -20.92 1.78 23.93
C LEU A 225 -21.63 0.44 24.14
N GLY A 226 -20.87 -0.65 24.23
CA GLY A 226 -21.37 -2.01 24.28
C GLY A 226 -21.70 -2.58 22.90
N VAL A 227 -21.54 -3.91 22.78
CA VAL A 227 -21.64 -4.66 21.52
C VAL A 227 -22.96 -4.39 20.78
N LYS A 228 -24.10 -4.36 21.47
CA LYS A 228 -25.41 -4.18 20.81
C LYS A 228 -25.55 -2.82 20.10
N LEU A 229 -25.07 -1.74 20.71
CA LEU A 229 -25.14 -0.40 20.13
C LEU A 229 -24.09 -0.22 19.04
N PHE A 230 -22.88 -0.74 19.28
CA PHE A 230 -21.79 -0.73 18.30
C PHE A 230 -22.19 -1.38 16.99
N PHE A 231 -22.75 -2.60 17.03
CA PHE A 231 -23.17 -3.33 15.82
C PHE A 231 -24.41 -2.73 15.14
N SER A 232 -25.17 -1.87 15.82
CA SER A 232 -26.26 -1.13 15.19
C SER A 232 -25.75 0.01 14.30
N ARG A 233 -24.50 0.43 14.45
CA ARG A 233 -23.87 1.51 13.67
C ARG A 233 -22.93 0.88 12.62
N PHE A 234 -23.46 0.71 11.41
CA PHE A 234 -22.73 0.05 10.31
C PHE A 234 -21.33 0.63 10.05
N LEU A 235 -21.15 1.95 10.16
CA LEU A 235 -19.86 2.60 9.92
C LEU A 235 -18.77 2.16 10.91
N TYR A 236 -19.10 1.98 12.19
CA TYR A 236 -18.13 1.51 13.19
C TYR A 236 -17.71 0.06 12.95
N VAL A 237 -18.65 -0.79 12.54
CA VAL A 237 -18.38 -2.19 12.18
C VAL A 237 -17.49 -2.27 10.94
N LEU A 238 -17.77 -1.44 9.93
CA LEU A 238 -16.95 -1.37 8.72
C LEU A 238 -15.54 -0.91 9.05
N ASP A 239 -15.38 0.14 9.86
CA ASP A 239 -14.07 0.64 10.26
C ASP A 239 -13.28 -0.40 11.07
N PHE A 240 -13.93 -1.06 12.03
CA PHE A 240 -13.34 -2.18 12.76
C PHE A 240 -12.82 -3.28 11.81
N PHE A 241 -13.62 -3.66 10.81
CA PHE A 241 -13.24 -4.68 9.84
C PHE A 241 -12.11 -4.21 8.91
N VAL A 242 -12.17 -2.99 8.41
CA VAL A 242 -11.13 -2.41 7.54
C VAL A 242 -9.81 -2.33 8.29
N ILE A 243 -9.80 -1.82 9.53
CA ILE A 243 -8.56 -1.72 10.32
C ILE A 243 -8.04 -3.11 10.70
N SER A 244 -8.91 -4.02 11.13
CA SER A 244 -8.51 -5.39 11.47
C SER A 244 -7.95 -6.15 10.27
N SER A 245 -8.58 -6.03 9.10
CA SER A 245 -8.08 -6.65 7.87
C SER A 245 -6.78 -6.02 7.38
N SER A 246 -6.62 -4.70 7.53
CA SER A 246 -5.38 -3.99 7.18
C SER A 246 -4.21 -4.40 8.07
N LEU A 247 -4.45 -4.72 9.35
CA LEU A 247 -3.41 -5.19 10.28
C LEU A 247 -3.06 -6.67 10.07
N ALA A 248 -4.00 -7.47 9.55
CA ALA A 248 -3.80 -8.89 9.31
C ALA A 248 -3.07 -9.20 7.99
N LEU A 249 -3.06 -8.24 7.06
CA LEU A 249 -2.37 -8.31 5.77
C LEU A 249 -0.91 -7.87 5.90
#